data_AF-A0A226NKL9-F1
#
_entry.id   AF-A0A226NKL9-F1
#
_cell.length_a   1.000
_cell.length_b   1.000
_cell.length_c   1.000
_cell.angle_alpha   90.00
_cell.angle_beta   90.00
_cell.angle_gamma   90.00
#
_symmetry.space_group_name_H-M   'P 1'
#
loop_
_entity.id
_entity.type
_entity.pdbx_description
1 polymer ?
#
loop_
_entity_poly.entity_id
_entity_poly.type
_entity_poly.pdbx_seq_one_letter_code
_entity_poly.pdbx_strand_id
1 'polypeptide(L)'
;MWIEDYGFDGFRFDGVTSMLYHNHGIGKEFSGDYNEYFGLDVDEDALCYLMLANHMINFLHPECITIAEDVSGMPALCRPVAEGGGGFDYRLAMAIPDKWIKIIKELKDEDWNMGNIVYTLTNRRYDEKYIAYAESHDQALVGDKTLAFRLMDAEMYTNMSVFTPLTPVIDRGIQLHKMIRLITHTLGGDGYLNFMGK
;
A
#
# COMPACT_ATOMS: atom_id res chain seq x y z
N MET A 1 19.69 -12.29 -13.57
CA MET A 1 20.65 -11.33 -12.98
C MET A 1 20.34 -11.09 -11.51
N TRP A 2 19.30 -10.34 -11.12
CA TRP A 2 19.05 -10.07 -9.69
C TRP A 2 18.82 -11.31 -8.82
N ILE A 3 18.03 -12.29 -9.26
CA ILE A 3 17.86 -13.55 -8.52
C ILE A 3 19.19 -14.34 -8.52
N GLU A 4 19.71 -14.68 -9.70
CA GLU A 4 20.91 -15.53 -9.85
C GLU A 4 22.20 -14.98 -9.23
N ASP A 5 22.48 -13.70 -9.43
CA ASP A 5 23.78 -13.10 -9.07
C ASP A 5 23.76 -12.50 -7.66
N TYR A 6 22.59 -12.10 -7.16
CA TYR A 6 22.45 -11.40 -5.87
C TYR A 6 21.54 -12.12 -4.87
N GLY A 7 20.88 -13.21 -5.26
CA GLY A 7 20.07 -14.02 -4.35
C GLY A 7 18.80 -13.32 -3.85
N PHE A 8 18.18 -12.45 -4.64
CA PHE A 8 16.90 -11.83 -4.27
C PHE A 8 15.77 -12.85 -4.30
N ASP A 9 14.93 -12.85 -3.26
CA ASP A 9 13.75 -13.74 -3.12
C ASP A 9 12.49 -13.21 -3.85
N GLY A 10 12.63 -12.19 -4.70
CA GLY A 10 11.48 -11.59 -5.37
C GLY A 10 11.64 -10.10 -5.63
N PHE A 11 10.56 -9.47 -6.07
CA PHE A 11 10.56 -8.09 -6.55
C PHE A 11 9.28 -7.35 -6.21
N ARG A 12 9.42 -6.05 -5.92
CA ARG A 12 8.34 -5.08 -6.08
C ARG A 12 8.55 -4.38 -7.42
N PHE A 13 7.52 -4.37 -8.25
CA PHE A 13 7.50 -3.61 -9.49
C PHE A 13 6.87 -2.25 -9.18
N ASP A 14 7.67 -1.20 -9.32
CA ASP A 14 7.28 0.17 -8.99
C ASP A 14 6.55 0.82 -10.17
N GLY A 15 5.58 1.67 -9.87
CA GLY A 15 4.85 2.42 -10.89
C GLY A 15 4.07 1.55 -11.89
N VAL A 16 3.51 0.41 -11.45
CA VAL A 16 2.73 -0.48 -12.35
C VAL A 16 1.53 0.23 -12.94
N THR A 17 0.86 1.13 -12.20
CA THR A 17 -0.20 1.98 -12.78
C THR A 17 0.29 2.80 -13.99
N SER A 18 1.51 3.32 -13.93
CA SER A 18 2.11 4.07 -15.04
C SER A 18 2.34 3.19 -16.26
N MET A 19 2.69 1.92 -16.05
CA MET A 19 2.87 0.94 -17.11
C MET A 19 1.54 0.51 -17.73
N LEU A 20 0.50 0.30 -16.91
CA LEU A 20 -0.77 -0.30 -17.37
C LEU A 20 -1.61 0.62 -18.26
N TYR A 21 -1.43 1.94 -18.18
CA TYR A 21 -2.26 2.88 -18.92
C TYR A 21 -1.40 3.88 -19.69
N HIS A 22 -1.79 4.20 -20.93
CA HIS A 22 -1.09 5.20 -21.75
C HIS A 22 -1.12 6.62 -21.16
N ASN A 23 -2.09 6.93 -20.30
CA ASN A 23 -2.14 8.19 -19.54
C ASN A 23 -1.39 8.12 -18.20
N HIS A 24 -0.78 6.97 -17.90
CA HIS A 24 -0.02 6.69 -16.69
C HIS A 24 -0.83 6.85 -15.38
N GLY A 25 -2.16 6.82 -15.46
CA GLY A 25 -3.05 7.15 -14.34
C GLY A 25 -3.08 8.64 -13.97
N ILE A 26 -2.41 9.51 -14.72
CA ILE A 26 -2.32 10.94 -14.42
C ILE A 26 -3.66 11.61 -14.74
N GLY A 27 -4.24 12.27 -13.74
CA GLY A 27 -5.52 12.96 -13.88
C GLY A 27 -6.73 12.03 -14.05
N LYS A 28 -6.56 10.72 -13.80
CA LYS A 28 -7.64 9.73 -13.82
C LYS A 28 -8.02 9.35 -12.40
N GLU A 29 -9.32 9.38 -12.12
CA GLU A 29 -9.88 8.76 -10.92
C GLU A 29 -10.39 7.37 -11.31
N PHE A 30 -10.06 6.37 -10.50
CA PHE A 30 -10.55 5.01 -10.68
C PHE A 30 -11.73 4.80 -9.75
N SER A 31 -12.95 4.84 -10.30
CA SER A 31 -14.20 4.68 -9.56
C SER A 31 -14.50 3.22 -9.24
N GLY A 32 -13.89 2.30 -10.00
CA GLY A 32 -14.21 0.87 -9.93
C GLY A 32 -15.10 0.40 -11.08
N ASP A 33 -15.52 1.28 -11.99
CA ASP A 33 -16.15 0.89 -13.26
C ASP A 33 -15.14 0.16 -14.15
N TYR A 34 -15.51 -1.01 -14.65
CA TYR A 34 -14.60 -1.89 -15.38
C TYR A 34 -14.15 -1.29 -16.72
N ASN A 35 -14.93 -0.35 -17.29
CA ASN A 35 -14.55 0.39 -18.50
C ASN A 35 -13.30 1.25 -18.30
N GLU A 36 -12.93 1.58 -17.06
CA GLU A 36 -11.71 2.34 -16.74
C GLU A 36 -10.45 1.49 -16.84
N TYR A 37 -10.59 0.16 -16.70
CA TYR A 37 -9.51 -0.82 -16.60
C TYR A 37 -9.33 -1.64 -17.87
N PHE A 38 -10.34 -1.68 -18.73
CA PHE A 38 -10.34 -2.47 -19.96
C PHE A 38 -10.79 -1.58 -21.13
N GLY A 39 -9.92 -1.37 -22.11
CA GLY A 39 -10.19 -0.51 -23.26
C GLY A 39 -8.90 -0.04 -23.92
N LEU A 40 -9.03 0.89 -24.87
CA LEU A 40 -7.90 1.40 -25.67
C LEU A 40 -6.87 2.21 -24.85
N ASP A 41 -7.21 2.61 -23.62
CA ASP A 41 -6.28 3.30 -22.73
C ASP A 41 -5.25 2.35 -22.09
N VAL A 42 -5.48 1.04 -22.13
CA VAL A 42 -4.60 0.02 -21.56
C VAL A 42 -3.42 -0.20 -22.49
N ASP A 43 -2.22 -0.18 -21.92
CA ASP A 43 -0.99 -0.50 -22.64
C ASP A 43 -0.80 -2.02 -22.67
N GLU A 44 -1.26 -2.66 -23.75
CA GLU A 44 -1.16 -4.12 -23.93
C GLU A 44 0.28 -4.61 -24.05
N ASP A 45 1.20 -3.79 -24.58
CA ASP A 45 2.61 -4.14 -24.69
C ASP A 45 3.25 -4.22 -23.29
N ALA A 46 2.96 -3.24 -22.43
CA ALA A 46 3.40 -3.24 -21.04
C ALA A 46 2.79 -4.39 -20.23
N LEU A 47 1.50 -4.66 -20.40
CA LEU A 47 0.83 -5.79 -19.75
C LEU A 47 1.43 -7.13 -20.20
N CYS A 48 1.69 -7.30 -21.50
CA CYS A 48 2.34 -8.49 -22.03
C CYS A 48 3.75 -8.70 -21.44
N TYR A 49 4.53 -7.62 -21.32
CA TYR A 49 5.82 -7.66 -20.63
C TYR A 49 5.69 -8.13 -19.18
N LEU A 50 4.74 -7.58 -18.42
CA LEU A 50 4.51 -7.96 -17.02
C LEU A 50 4.09 -9.42 -16.88
N MET A 51 3.20 -9.91 -17.75
CA MET A 51 2.78 -11.31 -17.78
C MET A 51 3.97 -12.23 -18.09
N LEU A 52 4.81 -11.89 -19.08
CA LEU A 52 6.01 -12.66 -19.40
C LEU A 52 7.01 -12.65 -18.24
N ALA A 53 7.25 -11.50 -17.62
CA ALA A 53 8.15 -11.38 -16.48
C ALA A 53 7.70 -12.24 -15.30
N ASN A 54 6.43 -12.12 -14.89
CA ASN A 54 5.87 -12.92 -13.81
C ASN A 54 5.87 -14.42 -14.14
N HIS A 55 5.51 -14.79 -15.36
CA HIS A 55 5.58 -16.19 -15.79
C HIS A 55 6.99 -16.76 -15.72
N MET A 56 8.00 -16.01 -16.21
CA MET A 56 9.39 -16.44 -16.17
C MET A 56 9.92 -16.55 -14.75
N ILE A 57 9.65 -15.57 -13.88
CA ILE A 57 10.07 -15.60 -12.47
C ILE A 57 9.45 -16.83 -11.79
N ASN A 58 8.15 -17.04 -11.90
CA ASN A 58 7.48 -18.16 -11.27
C ASN A 58 7.91 -19.53 -11.83
N PHE A 59 8.20 -19.61 -13.14
CA PHE A 59 8.64 -20.85 -13.78
C PHE A 59 10.06 -21.25 -13.37
N LEU A 60 10.98 -20.28 -13.26
CA LEU A 60 12.38 -20.53 -12.91
C LEU A 60 12.61 -20.60 -11.39
N HIS A 61 11.88 -19.77 -10.64
CA HIS A 61 12.01 -19.56 -9.20
C HIS A 61 10.62 -19.49 -8.55
N PRO A 62 9.92 -20.63 -8.40
CA PRO A 62 8.53 -20.66 -7.91
C PRO A 62 8.37 -20.15 -6.46
N GLU A 63 9.46 -20.05 -5.70
CA GLU A 63 9.52 -19.46 -4.37
C GLU A 63 9.55 -17.93 -4.35
N CYS A 64 9.90 -17.29 -5.48
CA CYS A 64 10.01 -15.85 -5.54
C CYS A 64 8.63 -15.17 -5.49
N ILE A 65 8.57 -14.04 -4.78
CA ILE A 65 7.34 -13.25 -4.64
C ILE A 65 7.42 -12.00 -5.52
N THR A 66 6.39 -11.73 -6.31
CA THR A 66 6.25 -10.46 -7.04
C THR A 66 5.11 -9.60 -6.50
N ILE A 67 5.39 -8.31 -6.29
CA ILE A 67 4.46 -7.34 -5.71
C ILE A 67 4.26 -6.18 -6.70
N ALA A 68 3.01 -5.88 -7.04
CA ALA A 68 2.67 -4.73 -7.87
C ALA A 68 2.42 -3.47 -7.02
N GLU A 69 3.12 -2.38 -7.33
CA GLU A 69 2.74 -1.03 -6.92
C GLU A 69 1.74 -0.46 -7.93
N ASP A 70 0.46 -0.79 -7.73
CA ASP A 70 -0.66 -0.30 -8.54
C ASP A 70 -1.70 0.40 -7.66
N VAL A 71 -1.92 1.69 -7.92
CA VAL A 71 -2.96 2.49 -7.26
C VAL A 71 -4.33 2.36 -7.94
N SER A 72 -4.38 1.93 -9.21
CA SER A 72 -5.65 1.95 -9.96
C SER A 72 -6.68 0.98 -9.42
N GLY A 73 -6.24 -0.21 -9.02
CA GLY A 73 -7.17 -1.26 -8.64
C GLY A 73 -7.41 -2.29 -9.74
N MET A 74 -6.51 -2.41 -10.75
CA MET A 74 -6.75 -3.25 -11.92
C MET A 74 -7.16 -4.69 -11.54
N PRO A 75 -8.35 -5.15 -11.98
CA PRO A 75 -8.79 -6.51 -11.71
C PRO A 75 -7.88 -7.55 -12.36
N ALA A 76 -7.69 -8.68 -11.69
CA ALA A 76 -6.90 -9.82 -12.15
C ALA A 76 -5.39 -9.56 -12.29
N LEU A 77 -4.89 -8.40 -11.86
CA LEU A 77 -3.47 -8.09 -11.87
C LEU A 77 -2.67 -9.10 -11.02
N CYS A 78 -3.26 -9.54 -9.90
CA CYS A 78 -2.65 -10.52 -8.99
C CYS A 78 -3.25 -11.94 -9.14
N ARG A 79 -3.74 -12.27 -10.35
CA ARG A 79 -4.15 -13.64 -10.70
C ARG A 79 -3.09 -14.29 -11.59
N PRO A 80 -2.94 -15.63 -11.55
CA PRO A 80 -1.98 -16.34 -12.38
C PRO A 80 -2.11 -16.03 -13.88
N VAL A 81 -0.98 -15.97 -14.58
CA VAL A 81 -0.94 -15.75 -16.04
C VAL A 81 -1.73 -16.82 -16.80
N ALA A 82 -1.71 -18.07 -16.32
CA ALA A 82 -2.48 -19.17 -16.90
C ALA A 82 -4.00 -18.99 -16.81
N GLU A 83 -4.49 -18.15 -15.89
CA GLU A 83 -5.91 -17.77 -15.78
C GLU A 83 -6.25 -16.50 -16.59
N GLY A 84 -5.26 -15.91 -17.28
CA GLY A 84 -5.39 -14.63 -17.97
C GLY A 84 -5.12 -13.40 -17.09
N GLY A 85 -4.53 -13.59 -15.90
CA GLY A 85 -4.15 -12.49 -15.02
C GLY A 85 -2.75 -11.92 -15.29
N GLY A 86 -2.39 -10.87 -14.55
CA GLY A 86 -1.07 -10.21 -14.65
C GLY A 86 0.08 -11.01 -14.06
N GLY A 87 -0.21 -12.00 -13.20
CA GLY A 87 0.76 -12.92 -12.63
C GLY A 87 1.44 -12.46 -11.34
N PHE A 88 1.06 -11.32 -10.78
CA PHE A 88 1.62 -10.87 -9.50
C PHE A 88 1.09 -11.70 -8.32
N ASP A 89 1.91 -11.89 -7.28
CA ASP A 89 1.47 -12.56 -6.06
C ASP A 89 0.66 -11.65 -5.15
N TYR A 90 1.06 -10.38 -5.07
CA TYR A 90 0.42 -9.37 -4.22
C TYR A 90 0.37 -8.01 -4.90
N ARG A 91 -0.50 -7.15 -4.38
CA ARG A 91 -0.47 -5.70 -4.65
C ARG A 91 -0.44 -4.90 -3.35
N LEU A 92 0.01 -3.66 -3.45
CA LEU A 92 0.02 -2.73 -2.32
C LEU A 92 -1.39 -2.15 -2.06
N ALA A 93 -1.79 -2.09 -0.78
CA ALA A 93 -3.05 -1.46 -0.36
C ALA A 93 -2.90 0.06 -0.18
N MET A 94 -2.66 0.76 -1.31
CA MET A 94 -2.20 2.15 -1.32
C MET A 94 -3.20 3.18 -0.77
N ALA A 95 -4.49 2.85 -0.69
CA ALA A 95 -5.51 3.75 -0.13
C ALA A 95 -5.50 3.85 1.41
N ILE A 96 -4.89 2.88 2.10
CA ILE A 96 -4.89 2.82 3.57
C ILE A 96 -4.09 3.98 4.21
N PRO A 97 -2.84 4.29 3.79
CA PRO A 97 -2.09 5.42 4.34
C PRO A 97 -2.79 6.76 4.16
N ASP A 98 -3.40 7.01 2.99
CA ASP A 98 -4.13 8.25 2.70
C ASP A 98 -5.30 8.45 3.66
N LYS A 99 -5.99 7.36 4.00
CA LYS A 99 -7.07 7.39 4.99
C LYS A 99 -6.57 7.81 6.37
N TRP A 100 -5.46 7.24 6.84
CA TRP A 100 -4.89 7.62 8.14
C TRP A 100 -4.42 9.08 8.16
N ILE A 101 -3.76 9.54 7.11
CA ILE A 101 -3.37 10.94 6.96
C ILE A 101 -4.60 11.84 7.04
N LYS A 102 -5.63 11.53 6.26
CA LYS A 102 -6.85 12.34 6.18
C LYS A 102 -7.52 12.47 7.54
N ILE A 103 -7.75 11.37 8.25
CA ILE A 103 -8.46 11.44 9.53
C ILE A 103 -7.64 12.13 10.63
N ILE A 104 -6.31 11.98 10.64
CA ILE A 104 -5.45 12.63 11.64
C ILE A 104 -5.30 14.13 11.35
N LYS A 105 -5.27 14.52 10.07
CA LYS A 105 -5.06 15.90 9.64
C LYS A 105 -6.34 16.73 9.69
N GLU A 106 -7.47 16.15 9.30
CA GLU A 106 -8.69 16.91 8.99
C GLU A 106 -9.80 16.75 10.04
N LEU A 107 -9.75 15.72 10.89
CA LEU A 107 -10.82 15.39 11.81
C LEU A 107 -10.33 15.38 13.27
N LYS A 108 -11.24 15.71 14.19
CA LYS A 108 -11.04 15.43 15.61
C LYS A 108 -11.37 13.97 15.90
N ASP A 109 -10.87 13.44 17.01
CA ASP A 109 -11.02 12.03 17.37
C ASP A 109 -12.49 11.60 17.49
N GLU A 110 -13.33 12.46 18.06
CA GLU A 110 -14.76 12.24 18.21
C GLU A 110 -15.51 12.16 16.87
N ASP A 111 -14.93 12.69 15.80
CA ASP A 111 -15.50 12.69 14.45
C ASP A 111 -15.02 11.48 13.62
N TRP A 112 -14.20 10.59 14.19
CA TRP A 112 -13.70 9.41 13.49
C TRP A 112 -14.82 8.39 13.27
N ASN A 113 -15.19 8.22 12.00
CA ASN A 113 -16.21 7.24 11.63
C ASN A 113 -15.60 5.83 11.50
N MET A 114 -15.92 4.96 12.46
CA MET A 114 -15.42 3.57 12.51
C MET A 114 -15.83 2.76 11.28
N GLY A 115 -17.05 2.94 10.77
CA GLY A 115 -17.54 2.27 9.56
C GLY A 115 -16.69 2.62 8.34
N ASN A 116 -16.33 3.89 8.19
CA ASN A 116 -15.45 4.34 7.11
C ASN A 116 -14.01 3.81 7.24
N ILE A 117 -13.49 3.68 8.47
CA ILE A 117 -12.17 3.09 8.70
C ILE A 117 -12.18 1.61 8.31
N VAL A 118 -13.14 0.84 8.82
CA VAL A 118 -13.30 -0.57 8.49
C VAL A 118 -13.50 -0.74 6.98
N TYR A 119 -14.37 0.06 6.36
CA TYR A 119 -14.59 0.03 4.91
C TYR A 119 -13.28 0.20 4.15
N THR A 120 -12.46 1.21 4.45
CA THR A 120 -11.17 1.39 3.75
C THR A 120 -10.23 0.19 3.95
N LEU A 121 -10.16 -0.39 5.14
CA LEU A 121 -9.28 -1.53 5.42
C LEU A 121 -9.75 -2.83 4.74
N THR A 122 -11.06 -3.01 4.59
CA THR A 122 -11.65 -4.25 4.05
C THR A 122 -12.09 -4.16 2.60
N ASN A 123 -12.12 -2.97 1.99
CA ASN A 123 -12.53 -2.77 0.60
C ASN A 123 -11.42 -3.19 -0.36
N ARG A 124 -11.33 -4.51 -0.58
CA ARG A 124 -10.37 -5.15 -1.47
C ARG A 124 -10.99 -6.31 -2.22
N ARG A 125 -10.30 -6.79 -3.25
CA ARG A 125 -10.72 -7.97 -4.03
C ARG A 125 -10.23 -9.21 -3.29
N TYR A 126 -11.13 -10.01 -2.72
CA TYR A 126 -10.74 -11.14 -1.85
C TYR A 126 -10.05 -12.30 -2.60
N ASP A 127 -10.21 -12.39 -3.92
CA ASP A 127 -9.53 -13.38 -4.77
C ASP A 127 -8.10 -12.94 -5.17
N GLU A 128 -7.65 -11.78 -4.71
CA GLU A 128 -6.31 -11.22 -4.97
C GLU A 128 -5.68 -10.80 -3.65
N LYS A 129 -4.38 -11.09 -3.44
CA LYS A 129 -3.73 -10.83 -2.15
C LYS A 129 -3.21 -9.39 -2.06
N TYR A 130 -3.32 -8.78 -0.88
CA TYR A 130 -2.88 -7.41 -0.62
C TYR A 130 -1.81 -7.34 0.47
N ILE A 131 -0.80 -6.48 0.29
CA ILE A 131 0.11 -6.05 1.36
C ILE A 131 -0.39 -4.72 1.92
N ALA A 132 -0.77 -4.73 3.19
CA ALA A 132 -1.25 -3.56 3.91
C ALA A 132 -0.14 -2.87 4.69
N TYR A 133 -0.24 -1.55 4.82
CA TYR A 133 0.69 -0.74 5.59
C TYR A 133 0.00 0.56 6.03
N ALA A 134 0.34 1.05 7.21
CA ALA A 134 -0.27 2.25 7.77
C ALA A 134 0.40 3.53 7.24
N GLU A 135 1.70 3.45 6.94
CA GLU A 135 2.51 4.50 6.35
C GLU A 135 3.67 3.88 5.55
N SER A 136 4.13 4.57 4.52
CA SER A 136 5.19 4.17 3.59
C SER A 136 6.22 5.29 3.39
N HIS A 137 7.17 5.01 2.50
CA HIS A 137 8.12 5.99 2.00
C HIS A 137 7.49 7.11 1.16
N ASP A 138 6.31 6.91 0.58
CA ASP A 138 5.69 7.88 -0.33
C ASP A 138 5.37 9.18 0.40
N GLN A 139 4.96 9.05 1.67
CA GLN A 139 4.73 10.17 2.56
C GLN A 139 6.03 10.94 2.84
N ALA A 140 7.19 10.26 2.90
CA ALA A 140 8.47 10.94 3.05
C ALA A 140 8.88 11.67 1.75
N LEU A 141 8.55 11.11 0.58
CA LEU A 141 8.87 11.71 -0.73
C LEU A 141 8.09 13.00 -1.00
N VAL A 142 6.79 13.04 -0.65
CA VAL A 142 5.95 14.24 -0.84
C VAL A 142 6.11 15.29 0.28
N GLY A 143 7.09 15.09 1.17
CA GLY A 143 7.38 16.01 2.28
C GLY A 143 6.34 15.98 3.40
N ASP A 144 5.61 14.87 3.53
CA ASP A 144 4.62 14.71 4.58
C ASP A 144 5.23 14.26 5.92
N LYS A 145 4.46 14.45 6.99
CA LYS A 145 4.80 14.04 8.36
C LYS A 145 4.49 12.55 8.57
N THR A 146 5.34 11.87 9.34
CA THR A 146 5.10 10.49 9.81
C THR A 146 3.84 10.42 10.67
N LEU A 147 3.21 9.25 10.82
CA LEU A 147 2.04 9.12 11.72
C LEU A 147 2.40 9.55 13.14
N ALA A 148 3.55 9.10 13.64
CA ALA A 148 4.04 9.48 14.96
C ALA A 148 4.19 11.01 15.11
N PHE A 149 4.77 11.69 14.11
CA PHE A 149 4.95 13.14 14.16
C PHE A 149 3.65 13.91 13.94
N ARG A 150 2.69 13.36 13.20
CA ARG A 150 1.33 13.93 13.11
C ARG A 150 0.57 13.84 14.43
N LEU A 151 0.79 12.78 15.21
CA LEU A 151 0.10 12.55 16.47
C LEU A 151 0.71 13.31 17.66
N MET A 152 2.02 13.51 17.68
CA MET A 152 2.76 14.03 18.83
C MET A 152 3.48 15.36 18.56
N ASP A 153 3.73 15.68 17.29
CA ASP A 153 4.42 16.90 16.82
C ASP A 153 5.66 17.26 17.66
N ALA A 154 5.80 18.53 18.07
CA ALA A 154 6.98 19.00 18.79
C ALA A 154 7.19 18.33 20.16
N GLU A 155 6.14 17.82 20.81
CA GLU A 155 6.29 17.14 22.11
C GLU A 155 7.11 15.85 22.01
N MET A 156 7.22 15.26 20.82
CA MET A 156 8.09 14.11 20.58
C MET A 156 9.55 14.40 20.95
N TYR A 157 10.01 15.64 20.82
CA TYR A 157 11.40 16.00 21.12
C TYR A 157 11.68 16.17 22.62
N THR A 158 10.67 16.50 23.41
CA THR A 158 10.84 16.88 24.83
C THR A 158 10.25 15.88 25.81
N ASN A 159 9.24 15.10 25.41
CA ASN A 159 8.42 14.30 26.32
C ASN A 159 8.41 12.79 26.01
N MET A 160 9.35 12.32 25.19
CA MET A 160 9.57 10.88 24.94
C MET A 160 10.47 10.21 25.99
N SER A 161 10.99 10.96 26.97
CA SER A 161 11.79 10.41 28.06
C SER A 161 10.90 9.75 29.12
N VAL A 162 11.31 8.58 29.60
CA VAL A 162 10.65 7.91 30.74
C VAL A 162 10.78 8.69 32.07
N PHE A 163 11.64 9.71 32.11
CA PHE A 163 11.84 10.59 33.27
C PHE A 163 11.05 11.89 33.20
N THR A 164 10.53 12.25 32.02
CA THR A 164 9.64 13.40 31.86
C THR A 164 8.20 12.99 32.11
N PRO A 165 7.34 13.88 32.62
CA PRO A 165 5.92 13.58 32.75
C PRO A 165 5.32 13.17 31.39
N LEU A 166 4.57 12.06 31.40
CA LEU A 166 3.82 11.60 30.24
C LEU A 166 2.65 12.56 30.01
N THR A 167 2.76 13.40 28.98
CA THR A 167 1.69 14.34 28.63
C THR A 167 0.52 13.59 27.99
N PRO A 168 -0.70 14.13 28.06
CA PRO A 168 -1.85 13.53 27.36
C PRO A 168 -1.64 13.41 25.85
N VAL A 169 -0.86 14.30 25.24
CA VAL A 169 -0.51 14.28 23.81
C VAL A 169 0.37 13.08 23.48
N ILE A 170 1.44 12.86 24.26
CA ILE A 170 2.33 11.71 24.06
C ILE A 170 1.62 10.39 24.36
N ASP A 171 0.83 10.32 25.44
CA ASP A 171 0.06 9.11 25.75
C ASP A 171 -0.89 8.76 24.59
N ARG A 172 -1.73 9.71 24.17
CA ARG A 172 -2.62 9.55 23.01
C ARG A 172 -1.85 9.12 21.76
N GLY A 173 -0.74 9.79 21.45
CA GLY A 173 0.06 9.50 20.28
C GLY A 173 0.63 8.09 20.27
N ILE A 174 1.17 7.62 21.41
CA ILE A 174 1.67 6.25 21.56
C ILE A 174 0.54 5.22 21.42
N GLN A 175 -0.62 5.46 22.04
CA GLN A 175 -1.75 4.52 21.94
C GLN A 175 -2.27 4.43 20.50
N LEU A 176 -2.56 5.57 19.86
CA LEU A 176 -3.06 5.59 18.48
C LEU A 176 -2.06 5.04 17.49
N HIS A 177 -0.76 5.32 17.64
CA HIS A 177 0.28 4.76 16.77
C HIS A 177 0.31 3.22 16.81
N LYS A 178 0.10 2.62 17.99
CA LYS A 178 -0.03 1.16 18.12
C LYS A 178 -1.35 0.66 17.51
N MET A 179 -2.46 1.32 17.82
CA MET A 179 -3.79 0.90 17.35
C MET A 179 -3.92 0.96 15.83
N ILE A 180 -3.45 2.04 15.20
CA ILE A 180 -3.47 2.23 13.74
C ILE A 180 -2.67 1.13 13.03
N ARG A 181 -1.46 0.84 13.51
CA ARG A 181 -0.63 -0.24 12.93
C ARG A 181 -1.28 -1.61 13.14
N LEU A 182 -1.79 -1.88 14.34
CA LEU A 182 -2.43 -3.16 14.64
C LEU A 182 -3.70 -3.40 13.81
N ILE A 183 -4.59 -2.42 13.72
CA ILE A 183 -5.83 -2.58 12.93
C ILE A 183 -5.54 -2.68 11.43
N THR A 184 -4.52 -1.95 10.94
CA THR A 184 -4.06 -2.07 9.56
C THR A 184 -3.49 -3.46 9.28
N HIS A 185 -2.67 -3.99 10.19
CA HIS A 185 -2.10 -5.33 10.05
C HIS A 185 -3.17 -6.43 10.09
N THR A 186 -4.20 -6.27 10.92
CA THR A 186 -5.20 -7.33 11.16
C THR A 186 -6.35 -7.31 10.18
N LEU A 187 -6.76 -6.14 9.68
CA LEU A 187 -7.87 -6.01 8.75
C LEU A 187 -7.46 -5.63 7.32
N GLY A 188 -6.28 -5.06 7.11
CA GLY A 188 -5.93 -4.37 5.86
C GLY A 188 -5.55 -5.26 4.68
N GLY A 189 -5.12 -6.50 4.90
CA GLY A 189 -4.63 -7.35 3.82
C GLY A 189 -4.23 -8.75 4.25
N ASP A 190 -3.44 -9.40 3.39
CA ASP A 190 -2.93 -10.76 3.50
C ASP A 190 -1.43 -10.80 3.84
N GLY A 191 -0.78 -9.64 3.77
CA GLY A 191 0.55 -9.39 4.32
C GLY A 191 0.67 -7.96 4.86
N TYR A 192 1.78 -7.69 5.56
CA TYR A 192 2.03 -6.40 6.19
C TYR A 192 3.41 -5.85 5.81
N LEU A 193 3.49 -4.55 5.57
CA LEU A 193 4.73 -3.82 5.30
C LEU A 193 4.95 -2.73 6.34
N ASN A 194 6.21 -2.55 6.74
CA ASN A 194 6.65 -1.45 7.58
C ASN A 194 7.89 -0.80 6.96
N PHE A 195 7.85 0.51 6.74
CA PHE A 195 9.02 1.25 6.29
C PHE A 195 10.00 1.48 7.46
N MET A 196 11.30 1.47 7.16
CA MET A 196 12.34 1.61 8.17
C MET A 196 12.17 2.88 9.02
N GLY A 197 12.20 2.73 10.35
CA GLY A 197 12.08 3.84 11.30
C GLY A 197 10.65 4.20 11.72
N LYS A 198 9.63 3.45 11.28
CA LYS A 198 8.21 3.59 11.66
C LYS A 198 7.77 2.48 12.63
#